data_AF-A0A6I4NNT4-F1
#
_entry.id   AF-A0A6I4NNT4-F1
#
_cell.length_a   1.000
_cell.length_b   1.000
_cell.length_c   1.000
_cell.angle_alpha   90.00
_cell.angle_beta   90.00
_cell.angle_gamma   90.00
#
_symmetry.space_group_name_H-M   'P 1'
#
loop_
_entity.id
_entity.type
_entity.pdbx_description
1 polymer ?
#
loop_
_entity_poly.entity_id
_entity_poly.type
_entity_poly.pdbx_seq_one_letter_code
_entity_poly.pdbx_strand_id
1 'polypeptide(L)'
;MPFENLNNSHYQATEKSAILTALSTLEKTLAPKYRNLNPEERKKYGSINEQNKLIVNKVLDYRVNTPELSAPDVDWVEFQADYDSRDFLQKVMTRLQNMQDSLNNNKILHDFDNYHAALTDYGYSQYKAGTKVGGFENKVTEIGQFFSRTGINNTGETPIPPVEQ
;
A
#
# COMPACT_ATOMS: atom_id res chain seq x y z
N MET A 1 29.19 7.37 -11.62
CA MET A 1 28.04 8.05 -12.26
C MET A 1 27.69 9.26 -11.42
N PRO A 2 27.29 10.40 -12.00
CA PRO A 2 26.84 11.55 -11.22
C PRO A 2 25.58 11.18 -10.42
N PHE A 3 25.42 11.79 -9.24
CA PHE A 3 24.19 11.72 -8.47
C PHE A 3 23.06 12.37 -9.26
N GLU A 4 22.13 11.56 -9.74
CA GLU A 4 20.88 12.03 -10.33
C GLU A 4 19.87 12.01 -9.19
N ASN A 5 19.75 13.13 -8.45
CA ASN A 5 18.73 13.24 -7.41
C ASN A 5 17.36 13.26 -8.10
N LEU A 6 16.71 12.09 -8.19
CA LEU A 6 15.55 11.88 -9.04
C LEU A 6 14.30 12.56 -8.49
N ASN A 7 14.24 12.81 -7.17
CA ASN A 7 13.19 13.60 -6.56
C ASN A 7 13.68 14.46 -5.38
N ASN A 8 13.84 15.77 -5.63
CA ASN A 8 14.29 16.74 -4.63
C ASN A 8 13.15 17.30 -3.76
N SER A 9 11.91 16.85 -3.99
CA SER A 9 10.76 17.32 -3.22
C SER A 9 10.66 16.54 -1.91
N HIS A 10 11.09 17.18 -0.82
CA HIS A 10 11.02 16.61 0.51
C HIS A 10 9.88 17.22 1.33
N TYR A 11 9.34 16.43 2.25
CA TYR A 11 8.24 16.83 3.12
C TYR A 11 8.74 17.57 4.36
N GLN A 12 8.19 18.76 4.59
CA GLN A 12 8.41 19.55 5.80
C GLN A 12 7.75 18.90 7.02
N ALA A 13 8.20 19.25 8.23
CA ALA A 13 7.63 18.72 9.46
C ALA A 13 6.14 19.05 9.61
N THR A 14 5.73 20.24 9.20
CA THR A 14 4.34 20.70 9.18
C THR A 14 3.47 19.86 8.24
N GLU A 15 3.96 19.59 7.03
CA GLU A 15 3.27 18.75 6.04
C GLU A 15 3.09 17.31 6.54
N LYS A 16 4.16 16.72 7.10
CA LYS A 16 4.11 15.37 7.70
C LYS A 16 3.06 15.30 8.80
N SER A 17 3.05 16.27 9.71
CA SER A 17 2.06 16.32 10.80
C SER A 17 0.64 16.46 10.25
N ALA A 18 0.42 17.34 9.28
CA ALA A 18 -0.90 17.56 8.69
C ALA A 18 -1.45 16.29 8.01
N ILE A 19 -0.60 15.56 7.28
CA ILE A 19 -0.97 14.29 6.65
C ILE A 19 -1.37 13.25 7.70
N LEU A 20 -0.56 13.08 8.75
CA LEU A 20 -0.85 12.10 9.81
C LEU A 20 -2.14 12.45 10.55
N THR A 21 -2.38 13.73 10.86
CA THR A 21 -3.63 14.19 11.46
C THR A 21 -4.84 13.92 10.55
N ALA A 22 -4.69 14.13 9.23
CA ALA A 22 -5.76 13.82 8.27
C ALA A 22 -6.07 12.32 8.22
N LEU A 23 -5.05 11.45 8.24
CA LEU A 23 -5.23 10.00 8.29
C LEU A 23 -5.95 9.57 9.58
N SER A 24 -5.52 10.05 10.74
CA SER A 24 -6.20 9.74 12.01
C SER A 24 -7.65 10.22 12.04
N THR A 25 -7.93 11.35 11.40
CA THR A 25 -9.30 11.87 11.27
C THR A 25 -10.14 10.93 10.40
N LEU A 26 -9.61 10.50 9.26
CA LEU A 26 -10.27 9.55 8.35
C LEU A 26 -10.56 8.22 9.06
N GLU A 27 -9.57 7.66 9.75
CA GLU A 27 -9.70 6.43 10.53
C GLU A 27 -10.80 6.55 11.58
N LYS A 28 -10.79 7.65 12.35
CA LYS A 28 -11.78 7.89 13.40
C LYS A 28 -13.20 8.05 12.84
N THR A 29 -13.35 8.72 11.70
CA THR A 29 -14.66 8.92 11.07
C THR A 29 -15.25 7.61 10.53
N LEU A 30 -14.41 6.73 9.99
CA LEU A 30 -14.86 5.47 9.39
C LEU A 30 -14.99 4.33 10.42
N ALA A 31 -14.25 4.37 11.53
CA ALA A 31 -14.22 3.32 12.55
C ALA A 31 -15.61 2.82 13.02
N PRO A 32 -16.61 3.69 13.29
CA PRO A 32 -17.93 3.24 13.73
C PRO A 32 -18.72 2.44 12.68
N LYS A 33 -18.30 2.50 11.41
CA LYS A 33 -18.96 1.84 10.27
C LYS A 33 -18.23 0.59 9.79
N TYR A 34 -17.00 0.35 10.26
CA TYR A 34 -16.24 -0.81 9.86
C TYR A 34 -16.89 -2.11 10.35
N ARG A 35 -16.84 -3.11 9.48
CA ARG A 35 -17.30 -4.47 9.75
C ARG A 35 -16.20 -5.42 9.33
N ASN A 36 -15.85 -6.35 10.21
CA ASN A 36 -14.90 -7.39 9.89
C ASN A 36 -15.65 -8.58 9.30
N LEU A 37 -15.12 -9.14 8.22
CA LEU A 37 -15.62 -10.36 7.60
C LEU A 37 -14.57 -11.45 7.76
N ASN A 38 -14.99 -12.63 8.20
CA ASN A 38 -14.15 -13.81 8.19
C ASN A 38 -13.95 -14.33 6.73
N PRO A 39 -13.01 -15.25 6.46
CA PRO A 39 -12.76 -15.74 5.10
C PRO A 39 -13.99 -16.35 4.40
N GLU A 40 -14.85 -17.05 5.13
CA GLU A 40 -16.07 -17.67 4.59
C GLU A 40 -17.11 -16.61 4.22
N GLU A 41 -17.30 -15.61 5.08
CA GLU A 41 -18.19 -14.47 4.83
C GLU A 41 -17.70 -13.65 3.64
N ARG A 42 -16.39 -13.42 3.52
CA ARG A 42 -15.81 -12.76 2.34
C ARG A 42 -16.09 -13.52 1.06
N LYS A 43 -15.96 -14.85 1.09
CA LYS A 43 -16.28 -15.69 -0.08
C LYS A 43 -17.76 -15.64 -0.42
N LYS A 44 -18.63 -15.74 0.59
CA LYS A 44 -20.09 -15.77 0.41
C LYS A 44 -20.62 -14.42 -0.09
N TYR A 45 -20.33 -13.33 0.64
CA TYR A 45 -20.86 -12.00 0.36
C TYR A 45 -20.07 -11.25 -0.72
N GLY A 46 -18.80 -11.61 -0.94
CA GLY A 46 -17.98 -11.09 -2.05
C GLY A 46 -18.27 -11.73 -3.40
N SER A 47 -19.25 -12.64 -3.49
CA SER A 47 -19.66 -13.30 -4.75
C SER A 47 -20.36 -12.36 -5.75
N ILE A 48 -20.73 -11.14 -5.31
CA ILE A 48 -21.27 -10.09 -6.17
C ILE A 48 -20.14 -9.46 -7.00
N ASN A 49 -19.86 -10.08 -8.14
CA ASN A 49 -18.92 -9.59 -9.13
C ASN A 49 -19.49 -8.40 -9.94
N GLU A 50 -18.69 -7.86 -10.85
CA GLU A 50 -19.08 -6.69 -11.66
C GLU A 50 -20.35 -6.94 -12.50
N GLN A 51 -20.56 -8.17 -12.99
CA GLN A 51 -21.77 -8.52 -13.74
C GLN A 51 -23.02 -8.48 -12.86
N ASN A 52 -22.95 -9.00 -11.64
CA ASN A 52 -24.07 -8.95 -10.70
C ASN A 52 -24.41 -7.51 -10.28
N LYS A 53 -23.43 -6.60 -10.24
CA LYS A 53 -23.69 -5.18 -9.99
C LYS A 53 -24.50 -4.52 -11.11
N LEU A 54 -24.36 -4.97 -12.36
CA LEU A 54 -25.18 -4.46 -13.47
C LEU A 54 -26.68 -4.76 -13.26
N ILE A 55 -27.01 -5.90 -12.64
CA ILE A 55 -28.39 -6.23 -12.27
C ILE A 55 -28.92 -5.20 -11.27
N VAL A 56 -28.15 -4.92 -10.20
CA VAL A 56 -28.52 -3.93 -9.18
C VAL A 56 -28.76 -2.55 -9.81
N ASN A 57 -27.87 -2.12 -10.72
CA ASN A 57 -28.03 -0.85 -11.42
C ASN A 57 -29.29 -0.83 -12.29
N LYS A 58 -29.62 -1.94 -12.95
CA LYS A 58 -30.82 -2.03 -13.78
C LYS A 58 -32.11 -2.05 -12.96
N VAL A 59 -32.10 -2.70 -11.80
CA VAL A 59 -33.23 -2.67 -10.86
C VAL A 59 -33.46 -1.26 -10.34
N LEU A 60 -32.39 -0.53 -9.99
CA LEU A 60 -32.50 0.88 -9.58
C LEU A 60 -33.09 1.74 -10.71
N ASP A 61 -32.64 1.55 -11.95
CA ASP A 61 -33.15 2.25 -13.13
C ASP A 61 -34.66 2.05 -13.32
N TYR A 62 -35.15 0.81 -13.20
CA TYR A 62 -36.59 0.52 -13.23
C TYR A 62 -37.34 1.10 -12.03
N ARG A 63 -36.75 1.05 -10.83
CA ARG A 63 -37.37 1.62 -9.62
C ARG A 63 -37.59 3.13 -9.77
N VAL A 64 -36.65 3.84 -10.37
CA VAL A 64 -36.71 5.29 -10.59
C VAL A 64 -37.69 5.66 -11.71
N ASN A 65 -37.63 4.95 -12.84
CA ASN A 65 -38.37 5.32 -14.04
C ASN A 65 -39.74 4.65 -14.19
N THR A 66 -39.98 3.53 -13.50
CA THR A 66 -41.20 2.71 -13.61
C THR A 66 -41.55 2.10 -12.24
N PRO A 67 -41.79 2.94 -11.21
CA PRO A 67 -41.96 2.50 -9.83
C PRO A 67 -43.13 1.54 -9.61
N GLU A 68 -44.14 1.52 -10.48
CA GLU A 68 -45.29 0.62 -10.43
C GLU A 68 -44.93 -0.86 -10.64
N LEU A 69 -43.77 -1.15 -11.24
CA LEU A 69 -43.24 -2.51 -11.39
C LEU A 69 -42.41 -2.97 -10.18
N SER A 70 -42.29 -2.11 -9.16
CA SER A 70 -41.51 -2.41 -7.97
C SER A 70 -42.22 -3.44 -7.10
N ALA A 71 -41.49 -4.48 -6.69
CA ALA A 71 -42.02 -5.48 -5.78
C ALA A 71 -42.31 -4.86 -4.40
N PRO A 72 -43.49 -5.13 -3.79
CA PRO A 72 -43.91 -4.49 -2.53
C PRO A 72 -43.19 -5.05 -1.29
N ASP A 73 -42.52 -6.19 -1.41
CA ASP A 73 -41.77 -6.89 -0.37
C ASP A 73 -40.32 -6.40 -0.22
N VAL A 74 -39.85 -5.58 -1.16
CA VAL A 74 -38.52 -4.96 -1.08
C VAL A 74 -38.59 -3.66 -0.28
N ASP A 75 -37.73 -3.53 0.71
CA ASP A 75 -37.48 -2.24 1.38
C ASP A 75 -36.68 -1.33 0.45
N TRP A 76 -37.39 -0.54 -0.35
CA TRP A 76 -36.79 0.38 -1.31
C TRP A 76 -36.06 1.56 -0.65
N VAL A 77 -36.35 1.86 0.62
CA VAL A 77 -35.64 2.91 1.35
C VAL A 77 -34.25 2.40 1.73
N GLU A 78 -34.17 1.20 2.30
CA GLU A 78 -32.88 0.58 2.64
C GLU A 78 -32.07 0.26 1.37
N PHE A 79 -32.71 -0.25 0.31
CA PHE A 79 -32.04 -0.51 -0.97
C PHE A 79 -31.33 0.75 -1.52
N GLN A 80 -31.98 1.91 -1.46
CA GLN A 80 -31.38 3.16 -1.90
C GLN A 80 -30.22 3.57 -0.99
N ALA A 81 -30.38 3.46 0.33
CA ALA A 81 -29.34 3.79 1.30
C ALA A 81 -28.08 2.92 1.13
N ASP A 82 -28.27 1.62 0.87
CA ASP A 82 -27.19 0.68 0.56
C ASP A 82 -26.50 1.02 -0.77
N TYR A 83 -27.28 1.35 -1.80
CA TYR A 83 -26.73 1.75 -3.09
C TYR A 83 -25.86 3.01 -2.98
N ASP A 84 -26.35 4.03 -2.28
CA ASP A 84 -25.63 5.29 -2.05
C ASP A 84 -24.37 5.07 -1.22
N SER A 85 -24.46 4.22 -0.19
CA SER A 85 -23.31 3.84 0.65
C SER A 85 -22.25 3.10 -0.18
N ARG A 86 -22.65 2.16 -1.03
CA ARG A 86 -21.76 1.43 -1.95
C ARG A 86 -21.02 2.37 -2.89
N ASP A 87 -21.74 3.31 -3.51
CA ASP A 87 -21.15 4.29 -4.44
C ASP A 87 -20.16 5.22 -3.74
N PHE A 88 -20.51 5.73 -2.55
CA PHE A 88 -19.62 6.53 -1.73
C PHE A 88 -18.32 5.77 -1.37
N LEU A 89 -18.44 4.53 -0.89
CA LEU A 89 -17.29 3.69 -0.54
C LEU A 89 -16.39 3.45 -1.76
N GLN A 90 -16.97 3.17 -2.93
CA GLN A 90 -16.20 2.97 -4.16
C GLN A 90 -15.39 4.23 -4.53
N LYS A 91 -16.02 5.41 -4.46
CA LYS A 91 -15.33 6.69 -4.73
C LYS A 91 -14.18 6.94 -3.76
N VAL A 92 -14.37 6.67 -2.47
CA VAL A 92 -13.33 6.81 -1.45
C VAL A 92 -12.19 5.82 -1.70
N MET A 93 -12.49 4.54 -1.95
CA MET A 93 -11.48 3.51 -2.25
C MET A 93 -10.64 3.88 -3.47
N THR A 94 -11.25 4.34 -4.56
CA THR A 94 -10.51 4.77 -5.75
C THR A 94 -9.57 5.94 -5.45
N ARG A 95 -10.00 6.93 -4.67
CA ARG A 95 -9.13 8.05 -4.28
C ARG A 95 -7.96 7.60 -3.41
N LEU A 96 -8.20 6.71 -2.45
CA LEU A 96 -7.14 6.16 -1.59
C LEU A 96 -6.12 5.35 -2.39
N GLN A 97 -6.58 4.53 -3.35
CA GLN A 97 -5.68 3.78 -4.23
C GLN A 97 -4.78 4.71 -5.04
N ASN A 98 -5.34 5.74 -5.68
CA ASN A 98 -4.53 6.70 -6.46
C ASN A 98 -3.49 7.42 -5.59
N MET A 99 -3.84 7.73 -4.34
CA MET A 99 -2.90 8.32 -3.37
C MET A 99 -1.80 7.32 -2.99
N GLN A 100 -2.15 6.07 -2.74
CA GLN A 100 -1.19 5.00 -2.44
C GLN A 100 -0.20 4.80 -3.59
N ASP A 101 -0.69 4.76 -4.83
CA ASP A 101 0.15 4.60 -6.02
C ASP A 101 1.14 5.76 -6.17
N SER A 102 0.66 6.99 -5.95
CA SER A 102 1.51 8.20 -5.98
C SER A 102 2.58 8.19 -4.88
N LEU A 103 2.20 7.79 -3.66
CA LEU A 103 3.13 7.64 -2.54
C LEU A 103 4.19 6.58 -2.83
N ASN A 104 3.78 5.45 -3.42
CA ASN A 104 4.69 4.36 -3.79
C ASN A 104 5.69 4.80 -4.86
N ASN A 105 5.23 5.52 -5.89
CA ASN A 105 6.11 6.08 -6.91
C ASN A 105 7.16 7.03 -6.30
N ASN A 106 6.73 7.97 -5.44
CA ASN A 106 7.66 8.88 -4.77
C ASN A 106 8.66 8.13 -3.87
N LYS A 107 8.20 7.09 -3.15
CA LYS A 107 9.07 6.26 -2.32
C LYS A 107 10.12 5.55 -3.15
N ILE A 108 9.75 4.96 -4.28
CA ILE A 108 10.69 4.27 -5.19
C ILE A 108 11.81 5.22 -5.63
N LEU A 109 11.48 6.46 -5.99
CA LEU A 109 12.48 7.46 -6.39
C LEU A 109 13.45 7.79 -5.24
N HIS A 110 12.93 8.06 -4.03
CA HIS A 110 13.78 8.33 -2.87
C HIS A 110 14.61 7.13 -2.45
N ASP A 111 14.07 5.90 -2.53
CA ASP A 111 14.81 4.67 -2.24
C ASP A 111 15.97 4.49 -3.22
N PHE A 112 15.74 4.75 -4.50
CA PHE A 112 16.78 4.70 -5.52
C PHE A 112 17.90 5.70 -5.24
N ASP A 113 17.55 6.97 -4.96
CA ASP A 113 18.51 8.03 -4.62
C ASP A 113 19.34 7.64 -3.39
N ASN A 114 18.68 7.17 -2.33
CA ASN A 114 19.33 6.73 -1.10
C ASN A 114 20.25 5.53 -1.32
N TYR A 115 19.83 4.56 -2.15
CA TYR A 115 20.65 3.40 -2.48
C TYR A 115 21.92 3.78 -3.25
N HIS A 116 21.80 4.64 -4.26
CA HIS A 116 22.97 5.15 -4.99
C HIS A 116 23.91 5.96 -4.10
N ALA A 117 23.37 6.71 -3.14
CA ALA A 117 24.17 7.39 -2.13
C ALA A 117 24.95 6.41 -1.25
N ALA A 118 24.28 5.37 -0.77
CA ALA A 118 24.89 4.33 0.06
C ALA A 118 25.98 3.57 -0.71
N LEU A 119 25.78 3.26 -2.00
CA LEU A 119 26.81 2.64 -2.84
C LEU A 119 28.05 3.53 -3.00
N THR A 120 27.85 4.84 -3.17
CA THR A 120 28.96 5.79 -3.27
C THR A 120 29.76 5.86 -1.98
N ASP A 121 29.08 5.93 -0.83
CA ASP A 121 29.72 5.91 0.49
C ASP A 121 30.44 4.58 0.78
N TYR A 122 29.86 3.46 0.35
CA TYR A 122 30.51 2.15 0.43
C TYR A 122 31.80 2.11 -0.40
N GLY A 123 31.77 2.58 -1.66
CA GLY A 123 32.96 2.67 -2.51
C GLY A 123 34.05 3.58 -1.91
N TYR A 124 33.67 4.71 -1.32
CA TYR A 124 34.61 5.57 -0.57
C TYR A 124 35.20 4.83 0.64
N SER A 125 34.37 4.08 1.35
CA SER A 125 34.81 3.29 2.52
C SER A 125 35.81 2.20 2.12
N GLN A 126 35.59 1.53 0.98
CA GLN A 126 36.55 0.56 0.43
C GLN A 126 37.90 1.22 0.09
N TYR A 127 37.88 2.39 -0.55
CA TYR A 127 39.10 3.15 -0.83
C TYR A 127 39.86 3.49 0.47
N LYS A 128 39.15 3.97 1.50
CA LYS A 128 39.76 4.37 2.78
C LYS A 128 40.25 3.20 3.61
N ALA A 129 39.61 2.04 3.56
CA ALA A 129 40.10 0.80 4.19
C ALA A 129 41.46 0.35 3.63
N GLY A 130 41.79 0.70 2.38
CA GLY A 130 43.12 0.50 1.80
C GLY A 130 44.17 1.53 2.24
N THR A 131 43.78 2.54 3.03
CA THR A 131 44.67 3.59 3.56
C THR A 131 44.93 3.37 5.07
N LYS A 132 45.95 4.00 5.66
CA LYS A 132 46.29 3.89 7.09
C LYS A 132 45.27 4.57 8.04
N VAL A 133 44.02 4.75 7.62
CA VAL A 133 42.95 5.37 8.41
C VAL A 133 42.05 4.27 8.93
N GLY A 134 42.17 3.97 10.23
CA GLY A 134 41.42 2.87 10.85
C GLY A 134 39.91 3.13 10.95
N GLY A 135 39.14 2.05 10.98
CA GLY A 135 37.69 2.04 11.21
C GLY A 135 36.86 1.80 9.94
N PHE A 136 37.46 2.02 8.76
CA PHE A 136 36.81 1.75 7.48
C PHE A 136 36.73 0.25 7.16
N GLU A 137 37.63 -0.58 7.70
CA GLU A 137 37.63 -2.03 7.54
C GLU A 137 36.38 -2.68 8.14
N ASN A 138 35.98 -2.22 9.33
CA ASN A 138 34.76 -2.69 10.00
C ASN A 138 33.52 -2.24 9.22
N LYS A 139 33.46 -0.96 8.82
CA LYS A 139 32.34 -0.43 8.02
C LYS A 139 32.17 -1.19 6.69
N VAL A 140 33.27 -1.50 6.00
CA VAL A 140 33.23 -2.29 4.76
C VAL A 140 32.75 -3.71 5.04
N THR A 141 33.20 -4.35 6.12
CA THR A 141 32.74 -5.69 6.51
C THR A 141 31.23 -5.71 6.79
N GLU A 142 30.75 -4.74 7.57
CA GLU A 142 29.33 -4.65 7.97
C GLU A 142 28.40 -4.32 6.80
N ILE A 143 28.77 -3.42 5.90
CA ILE A 143 27.95 -3.15 4.70
C ILE A 143 28.10 -4.29 3.69
N GLY A 144 29.30 -4.86 3.60
CA GLY A 144 29.67 -5.95 2.69
C GLY A 144 28.77 -7.19 2.80
N GLN A 145 28.25 -7.49 4.00
CA GLN A 145 27.39 -8.64 4.24
C GLN A 145 26.07 -8.63 3.45
N PHE A 146 25.61 -7.44 3.02
CA PHE A 146 24.34 -7.27 2.31
C PHE A 146 24.48 -7.47 0.79
N PHE A 147 25.69 -7.56 0.25
CA PHE A 147 25.90 -7.89 -1.15
C PHE A 147 25.88 -9.41 -1.32
N SER A 148 24.99 -9.91 -2.17
CA SER A 148 24.99 -11.32 -2.56
C SER A 148 26.36 -11.67 -3.13
N ARG A 149 27.08 -12.60 -2.49
CA ARG A 149 28.30 -13.17 -3.09
C ARG A 149 27.85 -13.99 -4.29
N THR A 150 27.90 -13.40 -5.48
CA THR A 150 27.69 -14.11 -6.73
C THR A 150 28.70 -15.27 -6.79
N GLY A 151 28.24 -16.50 -6.49
CA GLY A 151 29.04 -17.72 -6.69
C GLY A 151 29.32 -18.63 -5.50
N ILE A 152 28.43 -18.79 -4.50
CA ILE A 152 28.47 -19.99 -3.64
C ILE A 152 27.06 -20.61 -3.53
N ASN A 153 26.78 -21.55 -4.43
CA ASN A 153 25.82 -22.62 -4.17
C ASN A 153 26.46 -23.55 -3.13
N ASN A 154 26.24 -23.31 -1.84
CA ASN A 154 26.40 -24.37 -0.84
C ASN A 154 25.04 -25.02 -0.64
N THR A 155 24.76 -26.03 -1.47
CA THR A 155 23.84 -27.10 -1.13
C THR A 155 24.38 -27.83 0.10
N GLY A 156 23.65 -27.78 1.21
CA GLY A 156 23.98 -28.52 2.43
C GLY A 156 23.08 -28.17 3.63
N GLU A 157 21.83 -28.64 3.57
CA GLU A 157 20.98 -29.10 4.70
C GLU A 157 20.56 -28.11 5.82
N THR A 158 19.34 -27.52 5.80
CA THR A 158 17.98 -27.91 6.31
C THR A 158 17.59 -27.33 7.71
N PRO A 159 16.28 -27.16 8.05
CA PRO A 159 15.63 -25.87 8.24
C PRO A 159 15.19 -25.57 9.71
N ILE A 160 14.91 -24.31 10.03
CA ILE A 160 14.24 -23.92 11.29
C ILE A 160 12.78 -23.53 10.98
N PRO A 161 11.77 -24.10 11.68
CA PRO A 161 10.35 -23.91 11.40
C PRO A 161 9.81 -22.53 11.83
N PRO A 162 8.61 -22.13 11.39
CA PRO A 162 8.01 -20.82 11.69
C PRO A 162 7.61 -20.72 13.17
N VAL A 163 7.89 -19.58 13.80
CA VAL A 163 7.34 -19.25 15.12
C VAL A 163 6.03 -18.50 14.93
N GLU A 164 4.94 -19.14 15.35
CA GLU A 164 3.61 -18.58 15.49
C GLU A 164 3.41 -18.16 16.96
N GLN A 165 3.05 -16.89 17.19
CA GLN A 165 2.14 -16.43 18.27
C GLN A 165 1.39 -15.20 17.79
#